data_AF-A0A5C5X3P6-F1
#
_entry.id   AF-A0A5C5X3P6-F1
#
_cell.length_a   1.000
_cell.length_b   1.000
_cell.length_c   1.000
_cell.angle_alpha   90.00
_cell.angle_beta   90.00
_cell.angle_gamma   90.00
#
_symmetry.space_group_name_H-M   'P 1'
#
loop_
_entity.id
_entity.type
_entity.pdbx_description
1 polymer ?
#
loop_
_entity_poly.entity_id
_entity_poly.type
_entity_poly.pdbx_seq_one_letter_code
_entity_poly.pdbx_strand_id
1 'polypeptide(L)' 'MSDRNIQLTKKQQDLLLRGLRYVRSSIALDARDWSPEVETERQEQYDEIARVEALLNGAKIVEAATV' A
#
# COMPACT_ATOMS: atom_id res chain seq x y z
N MET A 1 5.68 -15.19 -16.47
CA MET A 1 5.68 -14.43 -15.21
C MET A 1 4.74 -15.15 -14.27
N SER A 2 5.22 -15.63 -13.13
CA SER A 2 4.40 -16.42 -12.21
C SER A 2 3.31 -15.53 -11.62
N ASP A 3 2.04 -15.80 -11.94
CA ASP A 3 0.88 -15.17 -11.31
C ASP A 3 0.94 -15.44 -9.80
N ARG A 4 1.56 -14.52 -9.05
CA ARG A 4 1.56 -14.53 -7.59
C ARG A 4 0.17 -14.10 -7.14
N ASN A 5 -0.78 -15.05 -7.19
CA ASN A 5 -2.10 -14.86 -6.61
C ASN A 5 -1.97 -14.76 -5.09
N ILE A 6 -1.96 -13.54 -4.59
CA ILE A 6 -1.97 -13.26 -3.15
C ILE A 6 -3.36 -13.62 -2.64
N GLN A 7 -3.41 -14.52 -1.66
CA GLN A 7 -4.63 -14.87 -0.94
C GLN A 7 -4.58 -14.18 0.42
N LEU A 8 -5.63 -13.41 0.73
CA LEU A 8 -5.74 -12.71 2.00
C LEU A 8 -7.08 -13.05 2.64
N THR A 9 -7.09 -13.20 3.94
CA THR A 9 -8.35 -13.02 4.67
C THR A 9 -8.77 -11.56 4.60
N LYS A 10 -10.07 -11.30 4.73
CA LYS A 10 -10.60 -9.91 4.81
C LYS A 10 -9.89 -9.10 5.90
N LYS A 11 -9.63 -9.73 7.06
CA LYS A 11 -8.91 -9.11 8.17
C LYS A 11 -7.48 -8.71 7.80
N GLN A 12 -6.76 -9.55 7.05
CA GLN A 12 -5.40 -9.22 6.58
C GLN A 12 -5.44 -8.10 5.54
N GLN A 13 -6.36 -8.15 4.58
CA GLN A 13 -6.53 -7.06 3.60
C GLN A 13 -6.80 -5.72 4.30
N ASP A 14 -7.77 -5.70 5.24
CA ASP A 14 -8.11 -4.49 5.99
C ASP A 14 -6.92 -3.96 6.81
N LEU A 15 -6.16 -4.84 7.46
CA LEU A 15 -4.98 -4.47 8.24
C LEU A 15 -3.91 -3.83 7.34
N LEU A 16 -3.62 -4.44 6.20
CA LEU A 16 -2.61 -3.97 5.26
C LEU A 16 -3.02 -2.63 4.63
N LEU A 17 -4.28 -2.47 4.23
CA LEU A 17 -4.81 -1.21 3.70
C LEU A 17 -4.76 -0.08 4.74
N ARG A 18 -5.04 -0.38 6.02
CA ARG A 18 -4.85 0.60 7.10
C ARG A 18 -3.38 0.99 7.23
N GLY A 19 -2.47 0.01 7.21
CA GLY A 19 -1.02 0.24 7.20
C GLY A 19 -0.57 1.18 6.09
N LEU A 20 -1.03 0.96 4.85
CA LEU A 20 -0.70 1.83 3.72
C LEU A 20 -1.18 3.28 3.92
N ARG A 21 -2.35 3.48 4.56
CA ARG A 21 -2.81 4.84 4.89
C ARG A 21 -1.91 5.54 5.89
N TYR A 22 -1.37 4.80 6.88
CA TYR A 22 -0.39 5.36 7.81
C TYR A 22 0.90 5.77 7.09
N VAL A 23 1.43 4.92 6.20
CA VAL A 23 2.63 5.24 5.41
C VAL A 23 2.41 6.44 4.50
N ARG A 24 1.27 6.52 3.80
CA ARG A 24 0.90 7.68 3.00
C ARG A 24 0.87 8.96 3.84
N SER A 25 0.32 8.87 5.05
CA SER A 25 0.25 9.99 5.98
C SER A 25 1.63 10.40 6.49
N SER A 26 2.53 9.46 6.76
CA SER A 26 3.89 9.78 7.21
C SER A 26 4.69 10.51 6.14
N ILE A 27 4.53 10.16 4.86
CA ILE A 27 5.17 10.88 3.74
C ILE A 27 4.63 12.31 3.63
N ALA A 28 3.31 12.48 3.77
CA ALA A 28 2.67 13.79 3.70
C ALA A 28 3.07 14.71 4.86
N LEU A 29 3.30 14.14 6.05
CA LEU A 29 3.68 14.86 7.26
C LEU A 29 5.19 15.04 7.42
N ASP A 30 5.99 14.45 6.52
CA ASP A 30 7.44 14.56 6.56
C ASP A 30 7.87 16.00 6.26
N ALA A 31 8.36 16.69 7.29
CA ALA A 31 8.77 18.08 7.24
C ALA A 31 10.15 18.21 6.58
N ARG A 32 10.15 18.16 5.25
CA ARG A 32 11.29 18.47 4.39
C ARG A 32 11.12 19.83 3.75
N ASP A 33 12.23 20.55 3.61
CA ASP A 33 12.27 21.76 2.80
C ASP A 33 11.84 21.41 1.37
N TRP A 34 11.01 22.27 0.81
CA TRP A 34 10.50 22.05 -0.54
C TRP A 34 11.64 22.16 -1.56
N SER A 35 11.72 21.18 -2.44
CA SER A 35 12.48 21.24 -3.69
C SER A 35 11.74 20.44 -4.77
N PRO A 36 12.00 20.70 -6.07
CA PRO A 36 11.44 19.90 -7.16
C PRO A 36 11.77 18.40 -7.04
N GLU A 37 12.96 18.07 -6.54
CA GLU A 37 13.40 16.70 -6.32
C GLU A 37 12.60 16.03 -5.19
N VAL A 38 12.37 16.75 -4.08
CA VAL A 38 11.54 16.27 -2.97
C VAL A 38 10.10 16.01 -3.41
N GLU A 39 9.53 16.89 -4.24
CA GLU A 39 8.19 16.69 -4.78
C GLU A 39 8.12 15.48 -5.72
N THR A 40 9.13 15.32 -6.59
CA THR A 40 9.23 14.17 -7.49
C THR A 40 9.31 12.86 -6.70
N GLU A 41 10.16 12.81 -5.67
CA GLU A 41 10.30 11.63 -4.81
C GLU A 41 8.99 11.31 -4.08
N ARG A 42 8.29 12.32 -3.55
CA ARG A 42 6.96 12.13 -2.91
C ARG A 42 5.95 11.55 -3.90
N GLN A 43 5.94 12.04 -5.13
CA GLN A 43 5.06 11.52 -6.17
C GLN A 43 5.37 10.05 -6.49
N GLU A 44 6.65 9.69 -6.63
CA GLU A 44 7.08 8.31 -6.85
C GLU A 44 6.62 7.38 -5.70
N GLN A 45 6.77 7.83 -4.45
CA GLN A 45 6.30 7.10 -3.28
C GLN A 45 4.78 6.92 -3.26
N TYR A 46 4.01 7.96 -3.63
CA TYR A 46 2.56 7.86 -3.74
C TYR A 46 2.12 6.91 -4.84
N ASP A 47 2.79 6.92 -5.98
CA ASP A 47 2.51 6.00 -7.09
C ASP A 47 2.80 4.55 -6.68
N GLU A 48 3.86 4.32 -5.91
CA GLU A 48 4.15 2.99 -5.36
C GLU A 48 3.06 2.53 -4.39
N ILE A 49 2.65 3.39 -3.45
CA ILE A 49 1.54 3.10 -2.53
C ILE A 49 0.26 2.77 -3.30
N ALA A 50 -0.06 3.52 -4.35
CA ALA A 50 -1.25 3.29 -5.17
C ALA A 50 -1.19 1.92 -5.89
N ARG A 51 -0.01 1.50 -6.38
CA ARG A 51 0.18 0.17 -6.97
C ARG A 51 -0.02 -0.94 -5.94
N VAL A 52 0.50 -0.79 -4.72
CA VAL A 52 0.32 -1.79 -3.65
C VAL A 52 -1.15 -1.83 -3.22
N GLU A 53 -1.81 -0.69 -3.08
CA GLU A 53 -3.24 -0.61 -2.77
C GLU A 53 -4.08 -1.35 -3.82
N ALA A 54 -3.81 -1.13 -5.11
CA ALA A 54 -4.48 -1.84 -6.20
C ALA A 54 -4.26 -3.36 -6.13
N LEU A 55 -3.04 -3.80 -5.83
CA LEU A 55 -2.71 -5.21 -5.68
C LEU A 55 -3.43 -5.84 -4.47
N LEU A 56 -3.52 -5.14 -3.35
CA LEU A 56 -4.25 -5.62 -2.17
C LEU A 56 -5.75 -5.66 -2.41
N ASN A 57 -6.31 -4.70 -3.14
CA ASN A 57 -7.73 -4.68 -3.53
C ASN A 57 -8.07 -5.78 -4.55
N GLY A 58 -7.12 -6.15 -5.41
CA GLY A 58 -7.25 -7.26 -6.36
C GLY A 58 -6.91 -8.64 -5.79
N ALA A 59 -6.44 -8.72 -4.54
CA ALA A 59 -6.09 -9.99 -3.91
C ALA A 59 -7.33 -10.88 -3.71
N LYS A 60 -7.16 -12.20 -3.88
CA LYS A 60 -8.25 -13.14 -3.68
C LYS A 60 -8.56 -13.25 -2.19
N ILE A 61 -9.81 -12.96 -1.82
CA ILE A 61 -10.24 -13.08 -0.43
C ILE A 61 -10.60 -14.53 -0.09
N VAL A 62 -10.03 -15.04 1.00
CA VAL A 62 -10.32 -16.38 1.53
C VAL A 62 -10.99 -16.26 2.91
N GLU A 63 -12.07 -17.01 3.11
CA GLU A 63 -12.79 -17.07 4.39
C GLU A 63 -12.00 -17.92 5.38
N ALA A 64 -11.21 -17.23 6.22
CA ALA A 64 -10.42 -17.73 7.34
C ALA A 64 -9.32 -18.76 7.01
N ALA A 65 -8.15 -18.55 7.63
CA ALA A 65 -7.19 -19.62 7.82
C ALA A 65 -7.88 -20.69 8.67
N THR A 66 -8.06 -21.89 8.11
CA THR A 66 -8.18 -23.10 8.92
C THR A 66 -6.97 -23.14 9.84
N VAL A 67 -7.19 -22.83 11.11
CA VAL A 67 -6.31 -23.24 12.21
C VAL A 67 -6.50 -24.74 12.40
#